data_AF-R7N4K8-F1
#
_entry.id   AF-R7N4K8-F1
#
_cell.length_a   1.000
_cell.length_b   1.000
_cell.length_c   1.000
_cell.angle_alpha   90.00
_cell.angle_beta   90.00
_cell.angle_gamma   90.00
#
_symmetry.space_group_name_H-M   'P 1'
#
loop_
_entity.id
_entity.type
_entity.pdbx_description
1 polymer ?
#
loop_
_entity_poly.entity_id
_entity_poly.type
_entity_poly.pdbx_seq_one_letter_code
_entity_poly.pdbx_strand_id
1 'polypeptide(L)'
;MELSQEEEYTAFLKASMGKSCGSQRRFITFCREILFMGNKEIDWSANVRYVDKLNIDPSRQSQGNNIKSFNFCDVINIENRATLQKYIKYLLTLTSLNIGTVKIFCCHAKAFLRYLEEQSMVISDINQETVNQYFSTLLLEEISPQSYNNKIRAVTDFLVYLQRVQIMDSFPIHVDLFGKKVYSVVKRYPSLEEQLEYFSEYIYDFPKTLCVMSCILLYTGIDKENYFS
;
A
#
# COMPACT_ATOMS: atom_id res chain seq x y z
N MET A 1 4.99 -17.37 -11.89
CA MET A 1 3.68 -17.65 -12.49
C MET A 1 3.04 -16.33 -12.82
N GLU A 2 2.70 -16.14 -14.09
CA GLU A 2 2.02 -14.94 -14.59
C GLU A 2 0.54 -14.97 -14.23
N LEU A 3 -0.15 -13.83 -14.37
CA LEU A 3 -1.58 -13.72 -14.07
C LEU A 3 -2.43 -14.64 -14.96
N SER A 4 -2.13 -14.70 -16.25
CA SER A 4 -2.82 -15.57 -17.22
C SER A 4 -2.68 -17.05 -16.88
N GLN A 5 -1.47 -17.47 -16.49
CA GLN A 5 -1.20 -18.84 -16.05
C GLN A 5 -1.94 -19.18 -14.75
N GLU A 6 -2.06 -18.22 -13.83
CA GLU A 6 -2.84 -18.39 -12.61
C GLU A 6 -4.33 -18.58 -12.92
N GLU A 7 -4.88 -17.81 -13.85
CA GLU A 7 -6.27 -17.91 -14.28
C GLU A 7 -6.56 -19.24 -14.97
N GLU A 8 -5.68 -19.67 -15.89
CA GLU A 8 -5.78 -20.96 -16.57
C GLU A 8 -5.73 -22.12 -15.56
N TYR A 9 -4.76 -22.09 -14.64
CA TYR A 9 -4.64 -23.12 -13.61
C TYR A 9 -5.80 -23.09 -12.62
N THR A 10 -6.34 -21.91 -12.29
CA THR A 10 -7.55 -21.77 -11.47
C THR A 10 -8.75 -22.43 -12.17
N ALA A 11 -8.91 -22.23 -13.48
CA ALA A 11 -9.96 -22.85 -14.27
C ALA A 11 -9.80 -24.38 -14.33
N PHE A 12 -8.57 -24.87 -14.53
CA PHE A 12 -8.24 -26.29 -14.48
C PHE A 12 -8.61 -26.91 -13.12
N LEU A 13 -8.15 -26.31 -12.01
CA LEU A 13 -8.48 -26.77 -10.66
C LEU A 13 -9.99 -26.81 -10.40
N LYS A 14 -10.72 -25.82 -10.90
CA LYS A 14 -12.19 -25.78 -10.80
C LYS A 14 -12.84 -26.93 -11.56
N ALA A 15 -12.36 -27.24 -12.76
CA ALA A 15 -12.87 -28.35 -13.56
C ALA A 15 -12.54 -29.73 -12.96
N SER A 16 -11.33 -29.90 -12.42
CA SER A 16 -10.88 -31.20 -11.88
C SER A 16 -11.39 -31.51 -10.48
N MET A 17 -11.52 -30.50 -9.61
CA MET A 17 -11.82 -30.70 -8.18
C MET A 17 -13.28 -30.38 -7.81
N GLY A 18 -14.06 -29.77 -8.71
CA GLY A 18 -15.45 -29.38 -8.44
C GLY A 18 -15.59 -28.52 -7.17
N LYS A 19 -16.52 -28.89 -6.27
CA LYS A 19 -16.78 -28.20 -4.99
C LYS A 19 -15.83 -28.58 -3.84
N SER A 20 -14.93 -29.55 -4.03
CA SER A 20 -14.06 -30.04 -2.95
C SER A 20 -12.96 -29.05 -2.54
N CYS A 21 -12.57 -28.16 -3.45
CA CYS A 21 -11.63 -27.09 -3.16
C CYS A 21 -12.41 -25.82 -2.76
N GLY A 22 -12.39 -25.46 -1.47
CA GLY A 22 -13.10 -24.28 -0.96
C GLY A 22 -12.67 -22.95 -1.61
N SER A 23 -11.40 -22.84 -2.04
CA SER A 23 -10.93 -21.71 -2.86
C SER A 23 -9.65 -22.06 -3.62
N GLN A 24 -9.75 -22.18 -4.95
CA GLN A 24 -8.63 -22.48 -5.85
C GLN A 24 -7.52 -21.41 -5.75
N ARG A 25 -7.89 -20.13 -5.65
CA ARG A 25 -6.94 -19.03 -5.50
C ARG A 25 -6.18 -19.08 -4.17
N ARG A 26 -6.83 -19.50 -3.08
CA ARG A 26 -6.15 -19.70 -1.79
C ARG A 26 -5.14 -20.85 -1.88
N PHE A 27 -5.50 -21.93 -2.58
CA PHE A 27 -4.58 -23.05 -2.83
C PHE A 27 -3.35 -22.60 -3.63
N ILE A 28 -3.53 -21.85 -4.72
CA ILE A 28 -2.40 -21.31 -5.48
C ILE A 28 -1.53 -20.38 -4.63
N THR A 29 -2.14 -19.49 -3.85
CA THR A 29 -1.42 -18.61 -2.92
C THR A 29 -0.62 -19.42 -1.90
N PHE A 30 -1.19 -20.49 -1.35
CA PHE A 30 -0.50 -21.39 -0.43
C PHE A 30 0.69 -22.10 -1.09
N CYS A 31 0.52 -22.66 -2.29
CA CYS A 31 1.61 -23.30 -3.02
C CYS A 31 2.75 -22.32 -3.30
N ARG A 32 2.43 -21.08 -3.71
CA ARG A 32 3.42 -20.03 -3.94
C ARG A 32 4.20 -19.69 -2.68
N GLU A 33 3.50 -19.58 -1.55
CA GLU A 33 4.11 -19.29 -0.26
C GLU A 33 5.08 -20.41 0.13
N ILE A 34 4.64 -21.67 0.09
CA ILE A 34 5.49 -22.83 0.41
C ILE A 34 6.73 -22.88 -0.47
N LEU A 35 6.57 -22.70 -1.79
CA LEU A 35 7.71 -22.70 -2.73
C LEU A 35 8.68 -21.54 -2.45
N PHE A 36 8.17 -20.34 -2.18
CA PHE A 36 9.00 -19.18 -1.87
C PHE A 36 9.75 -19.35 -0.54
N MET A 37 9.07 -19.85 0.49
CA MET A 37 9.66 -20.10 1.81
C MET A 37 10.70 -21.22 1.77
N GLY A 38 10.47 -22.26 0.95
CA GLY A 38 11.34 -23.42 0.79
C GLY A 38 12.65 -23.14 0.06
N ASN A 39 12.77 -22.02 -0.67
CA ASN A 39 14.03 -21.64 -1.31
C ASN A 39 15.13 -21.32 -0.28
N LYS A 40 16.36 -21.75 -0.57
CA LYS A 40 17.53 -21.52 0.28
C LYS A 40 17.85 -20.03 0.42
N GLU A 41 17.81 -19.32 -0.71
CA GLU A 41 18.03 -17.87 -0.79
C GLU A 41 16.75 -17.13 -1.13
N ILE A 42 16.70 -15.83 -0.85
CA ILE A 42 15.57 -14.98 -1.21
C ILE A 42 15.53 -14.81 -2.73
N ASP A 43 14.47 -15.32 -3.36
CA ASP A 43 14.24 -15.10 -4.78
C ASP A 43 13.72 -13.67 -5.03
N TRP A 44 14.66 -12.75 -5.27
CA TRP A 44 14.38 -11.36 -5.64
C TRP A 44 13.89 -11.19 -7.09
N SER A 45 13.59 -12.26 -7.83
CA SER A 45 12.92 -12.20 -9.12
C SER A 45 11.44 -12.64 -9.05
N ALA A 46 11.02 -13.22 -7.91
CA ALA A 46 9.66 -13.72 -7.74
C ALA A 46 8.60 -12.62 -7.89
N ASN A 47 7.51 -12.95 -8.60
CA ASN A 47 6.34 -12.08 -8.80
C ASN A 47 5.54 -11.87 -7.50
N VAL A 48 5.66 -12.76 -6.53
CA VAL A 48 5.10 -12.58 -5.18
C VAL A 48 6.19 -12.88 -4.16
N ARG A 49 6.46 -11.94 -3.25
CA ARG A 49 7.46 -12.05 -2.20
C ARG A 49 6.80 -11.95 -0.84
N TYR A 50 7.03 -12.95 0.01
CA TYR A 50 6.44 -13.04 1.34
C TYR A 50 7.37 -12.43 2.37
N VAL A 51 6.83 -11.52 3.17
CA VAL A 51 7.58 -10.65 4.10
C VAL A 51 8.40 -11.46 5.11
N ASP A 52 7.86 -12.56 5.60
CA ASP A 52 8.50 -13.42 6.61
C ASP A 52 9.87 -13.97 6.17
N LYS A 53 10.09 -14.14 4.86
CA LYS A 53 11.38 -14.62 4.32
C LYS A 53 12.38 -13.48 4.05
N LEU A 54 11.95 -12.22 4.10
CA LEU A 54 12.76 -11.08 3.67
C LEU A 54 13.73 -10.58 4.74
N ASN A 55 13.79 -11.23 5.90
CA ASN A 55 14.68 -10.88 7.02
C ASN A 55 14.59 -9.40 7.42
N ILE A 56 13.37 -8.86 7.46
CA ILE A 56 13.13 -7.45 7.78
C ILE A 56 13.16 -7.28 9.30
N ASP A 57 13.85 -6.24 9.76
CA ASP A 57 13.89 -5.88 11.17
C ASP A 57 12.46 -5.73 11.75
N PRO A 58 12.13 -6.42 12.87
CA PRO A 58 10.81 -6.34 13.48
C PRO A 58 10.36 -4.91 13.82
N SER A 59 11.28 -3.99 14.13
CA SER A 59 10.97 -2.58 14.40
C SER A 59 10.39 -1.83 13.20
N ARG A 60 10.57 -2.36 11.99
CA ARG A 60 10.01 -1.80 10.75
C ARG A 60 8.59 -2.29 10.47
N GLN A 61 8.05 -3.20 11.29
CA GLN A 61 6.67 -3.67 11.21
C GLN A 61 5.77 -2.84 12.13
N SER A 62 4.61 -2.42 11.65
CA SER A 62 3.60 -1.76 12.49
C SER A 62 2.74 -2.79 13.20
N GLN A 63 2.50 -2.61 14.50
CA GLN A 63 1.79 -3.58 15.34
C GLN A 63 0.34 -3.89 14.88
N GLY A 64 -0.30 -2.98 14.14
CA GLY A 64 -1.67 -3.14 13.65
C GLY A 64 -1.81 -3.54 12.17
N ASN A 65 -0.71 -3.71 11.42
CA ASN A 65 -0.80 -3.91 9.96
C ASN A 65 0.20 -4.96 9.45
N ASN A 66 -0.22 -6.23 9.47
CA ASN A 66 0.61 -7.35 9.02
C ASN A 66 0.56 -7.50 7.50
N ILE A 67 1.45 -6.79 6.81
CA ILE A 67 1.67 -6.97 5.39
C ILE A 67 2.33 -8.33 5.16
N LYS A 68 1.56 -9.27 4.59
CA LYS A 68 2.05 -10.63 4.31
C LYS A 68 2.98 -10.71 3.11
N SER A 69 2.68 -9.94 2.06
CA SER A 69 3.41 -10.05 0.80
C SER A 69 3.36 -8.80 -0.10
N PHE A 70 4.34 -8.74 -0.99
CA PHE A 70 4.39 -7.87 -2.15
C PHE A 70 4.09 -8.69 -3.39
N ASN A 71 3.03 -8.34 -4.11
CA ASN A 71 2.64 -8.92 -5.39
C ASN A 71 3.04 -7.95 -6.50
N PHE A 72 3.51 -8.45 -7.64
CA PHE A 72 3.91 -7.69 -8.82
C PHE A 72 3.23 -8.20 -10.11
N CYS A 73 2.38 -9.22 -10.04
CA CYS A 73 1.70 -9.83 -11.21
C CYS A 73 0.78 -8.85 -11.95
N ASP A 74 0.36 -7.78 -11.30
CA ASP A 74 -0.51 -6.72 -11.83
C ASP A 74 0.21 -5.68 -12.68
N VAL A 75 1.55 -5.79 -12.82
CA VAL A 75 2.34 -5.06 -13.81
C VAL A 75 2.60 -6.02 -14.98
N ILE A 76 2.05 -5.69 -16.14
CA ILE A 76 1.99 -6.59 -17.30
C ILE A 76 3.31 -6.55 -18.06
N ASN A 77 3.87 -5.35 -18.26
CA ASN A 77 5.12 -5.18 -18.96
C ASN A 77 6.28 -5.74 -18.12
N ILE A 78 7.05 -6.64 -18.73
CA ILE A 78 8.12 -7.39 -18.05
C ILE A 78 9.24 -6.48 -17.56
N GLU A 79 9.63 -5.48 -18.37
CA GLU A 79 10.68 -4.52 -18.02
C GLU A 79 10.23 -3.62 -16.85
N ASN A 80 9.01 -3.08 -16.95
CA ASN A 80 8.44 -2.24 -15.90
C ASN A 80 8.34 -3.01 -14.57
N ARG A 81 7.88 -4.27 -14.63
CA ARG A 81 7.79 -5.15 -13.48
C ARG A 81 9.16 -5.46 -12.87
N ALA A 82 10.15 -5.83 -13.68
CA ALA A 82 11.50 -6.11 -13.21
C ALA A 82 12.13 -4.88 -12.54
N THR A 83 11.86 -3.70 -13.07
CA THR A 83 12.32 -2.43 -12.50
C THR A 83 11.64 -2.13 -11.16
N LEU A 84 10.31 -2.28 -11.06
CA LEU A 84 9.58 -2.15 -9.79
C LEU A 84 10.11 -3.14 -8.74
N GLN A 85 10.35 -4.39 -9.15
CA GLN A 85 10.90 -5.43 -8.29
C GLN A 85 12.28 -5.06 -7.71
N LYS A 86 13.15 -4.43 -8.51
CA LYS A 86 14.45 -3.89 -8.07
C LYS A 86 14.26 -2.70 -7.13
N TYR A 87 13.35 -1.78 -7.44
CA TYR A 87 13.04 -0.64 -6.57
C TYR A 87 12.53 -1.09 -5.19
N ILE A 88 11.59 -2.04 -5.13
CA ILE A 88 11.10 -2.55 -3.85
C ILE A 88 12.20 -3.30 -3.09
N LYS A 89 13.08 -4.05 -3.77
CA LYS A 89 14.28 -4.61 -3.13
C LYS A 89 15.14 -3.50 -2.52
N TYR A 90 15.41 -2.43 -3.25
CA TYR A 90 16.17 -1.28 -2.75
C TYR A 90 15.55 -0.69 -1.48
N LEU A 91 14.24 -0.41 -1.48
CA LEU A 91 13.55 0.12 -0.30
C LEU A 91 13.61 -0.83 0.90
N LEU A 92 13.47 -2.14 0.67
CA LEU A 92 13.48 -3.13 1.74
C LEU A 92 14.88 -3.35 2.33
N THR A 93 15.93 -3.28 1.51
CA THR A 93 17.29 -3.68 1.92
C THR A 93 18.22 -2.53 2.25
N LEU A 94 18.06 -1.37 1.61
CA LEU A 94 18.98 -0.23 1.72
C LEU A 94 18.37 1.00 2.42
N THR A 95 17.11 0.91 2.86
CA THR A 95 16.46 2.00 3.60
C THR A 95 15.88 1.50 4.92
N SER A 96 15.66 2.42 5.86
CA SER A 96 15.03 2.15 7.15
C SER A 96 13.51 2.31 7.14
N LEU A 97 12.87 2.43 5.95
CA LEU A 97 11.44 2.66 5.84
C LEU A 97 10.62 1.53 6.47
N ASN A 98 9.53 1.88 7.15
CA ASN A 98 8.53 0.92 7.63
C ASN A 98 7.92 0.15 6.44
N ILE A 99 7.60 -1.14 6.62
CA ILE A 99 7.00 -2.00 5.58
C ILE A 99 5.69 -1.39 5.03
N GLY A 100 4.88 -0.79 5.89
CA GLY A 100 3.68 -0.02 5.52
C GLY A 100 3.97 1.08 4.53
N THR A 101 5.03 1.86 4.76
CA THR A 101 5.47 2.91 3.83
C THR A 101 5.97 2.31 2.53
N VAL A 102 6.76 1.24 2.56
CA VAL A 102 7.22 0.53 1.35
C VAL A 102 6.03 0.01 0.54
N LYS A 103 4.98 -0.48 1.20
CA LYS A 103 3.75 -0.93 0.54
C LYS A 103 3.01 0.23 -0.14
N ILE A 104 2.90 1.37 0.52
CA ILE A 104 2.33 2.60 -0.07
C ILE A 104 3.13 3.02 -1.30
N PHE A 105 4.46 3.02 -1.21
CA PHE A 105 5.35 3.38 -2.33
C PHE A 105 5.19 2.40 -3.49
N CYS A 106 5.13 1.10 -3.21
CA CYS A 106 4.84 0.06 -4.19
C CYS A 106 3.50 0.31 -4.90
N CYS A 107 2.43 0.62 -4.16
CA CYS A 107 1.12 0.89 -4.74
C CYS A 107 1.14 2.12 -5.68
N HIS A 108 1.80 3.20 -5.29
CA HIS A 108 1.87 4.42 -6.12
C HIS A 108 2.77 4.24 -7.34
N ALA A 109 3.92 3.56 -7.19
CA ALA A 109 4.78 3.22 -8.31
C ALA A 109 4.01 2.35 -9.34
N LYS A 110 3.25 1.35 -8.88
CA LYS A 110 2.39 0.54 -9.77
C LYS A 110 1.33 1.35 -10.50
N ALA A 111 0.69 2.29 -9.82
CA ALA A 111 -0.31 3.16 -10.46
C ALA A 111 0.32 3.97 -11.60
N PHE A 112 1.54 4.48 -11.39
CA PHE A 112 2.29 5.14 -12.45
C PHE A 112 2.68 4.18 -13.59
N LEU A 113 3.15 2.97 -13.28
CA LEU A 113 3.48 1.98 -14.32
C LEU A 113 2.27 1.55 -15.13
N ARG A 114 1.10 1.44 -14.50
CA ARG A 114 -0.15 1.17 -15.22
C ARG A 114 -0.50 2.30 -16.18
N TYR A 115 -0.33 3.56 -15.75
CA TYR A 115 -0.51 4.70 -16.64
C TYR A 115 0.43 4.62 -17.86
N LEU A 116 1.70 4.24 -17.67
CA LEU A 116 2.62 4.03 -18.81
C LEU A 116 2.15 2.91 -19.73
N GLU A 117 1.72 1.78 -19.18
CA GLU A 117 1.19 0.65 -19.95
C GLU A 117 -0.05 1.05 -20.77
N GLU A 118 -0.94 1.87 -20.20
CA GLU A 118 -2.11 2.42 -20.91
C GLU A 118 -1.70 3.34 -22.08
N GLN A 119 -0.56 4.04 -21.96
CA GLN A 119 0.03 4.82 -23.04
C GLN A 119 0.94 4.00 -23.97
N SER A 120 1.02 2.67 -23.79
CA SER A 120 1.94 1.77 -24.51
C SER A 120 3.42 2.15 -24.37
N MET A 121 3.80 2.73 -23.22
CA MET A 121 5.16 3.16 -22.91
C MET A 121 5.88 2.19 -21.97
N VAL A 122 7.20 2.11 -22.08
CA VAL A 122 8.07 1.47 -21.08
C VAL A 122 8.81 2.52 -20.26
N ILE A 123 9.35 2.10 -19.10
CA ILE A 123 10.07 2.98 -18.18
C ILE A 123 11.24 3.72 -18.86
N SER A 124 11.92 3.07 -19.80
CA SER A 124 13.05 3.64 -20.53
C SER A 124 12.67 4.80 -21.45
N ASP A 125 11.40 4.93 -21.84
CA ASP A 125 10.90 5.98 -22.73
C ASP A 125 10.40 7.22 -21.98
N ILE A 126 10.43 7.22 -20.64
CA ILE A 126 9.88 8.31 -19.83
C ILE A 126 10.72 9.58 -20.01
N ASN A 127 10.04 10.68 -20.34
CA ASN A 127 10.61 12.02 -20.31
C ASN A 127 9.83 12.93 -19.34
N GLN A 128 10.26 14.18 -19.24
CA GLN A 128 9.63 15.17 -18.38
C GLN A 128 8.15 15.41 -18.71
N GLU A 129 7.78 15.37 -19.99
CA GLU A 129 6.41 15.58 -20.43
C GLU A 129 5.49 14.46 -19.94
N THR A 130 5.92 13.20 -20.04
CA THR A 130 5.18 12.04 -19.52
C THR A 130 4.89 12.17 -18.03
N VAL A 131 5.88 12.61 -17.24
CA VAL A 131 5.71 12.81 -15.79
C VAL A 131 4.73 13.95 -15.51
N ASN A 132 4.85 15.08 -16.22
CA ASN A 132 3.94 16.21 -16.05
C ASN A 132 2.49 15.85 -16.43
N GLN A 133 2.31 15.07 -17.50
CA GLN A 133 0.99 14.58 -17.91
C GLN A 133 0.40 13.67 -16.83
N TYR A 134 1.17 12.73 -16.29
CA TYR A 134 0.72 11.89 -15.19
C TYR A 134 0.35 12.69 -13.93
N PHE A 135 1.15 13.67 -13.53
CA PHE A 135 0.80 14.53 -12.38
C PHE A 135 -0.45 15.36 -12.65
N SER A 136 -0.67 15.77 -13.91
CA SER A 136 -1.89 16.46 -14.31
C SER A 136 -3.13 15.56 -14.23
N THR A 137 -3.03 14.27 -14.56
CA THR A 137 -4.16 13.35 -14.37
C THR A 137 -4.50 13.17 -12.89
N LEU A 138 -3.50 13.11 -12.02
CA LEU A 138 -3.70 13.06 -10.56
C LEU A 138 -4.36 14.33 -10.00
N LEU A 139 -4.16 15.49 -10.62
CA LEU A 139 -4.81 16.73 -10.19
C LEU A 139 -6.33 16.69 -10.36
N LEU A 140 -6.79 15.98 -11.41
CA LEU A 140 -8.20 15.80 -11.75
C LEU A 140 -8.92 14.77 -10.86
N GLU A 141 -8.18 13.95 -10.12
CA GLU A 141 -8.77 13.04 -9.15
C GLU A 141 -9.36 13.81 -7.96
N GLU A 142 -10.58 13.45 -7.56
CA GLU A 142 -11.26 13.99 -6.37
C GLU A 142 -10.71 13.40 -5.06
N ILE A 143 -9.41 13.58 -4.82
CA ILE A 143 -8.71 13.13 -3.61
C ILE A 143 -8.27 14.29 -2.73
N SER A 144 -8.07 14.02 -1.44
CA SER A 144 -7.60 15.03 -0.50
C SER A 144 -6.20 15.56 -0.89
N PRO A 145 -5.88 16.84 -0.59
CA PRO A 145 -4.55 17.41 -0.85
C PRO A 145 -3.41 16.57 -0.25
N GLN A 146 -3.61 16.02 0.95
CA GLN A 146 -2.62 15.15 1.59
C GLN A 146 -2.39 13.85 0.81
N SER A 147 -3.48 13.18 0.39
CA SER A 147 -3.40 11.95 -0.40
C SER A 147 -2.70 12.20 -1.74
N TYR A 148 -3.06 13.30 -2.39
CA TYR A 148 -2.43 13.74 -3.64
C TYR A 148 -0.93 13.98 -3.45
N ASN A 149 -0.51 14.76 -2.45
CA ASN A 149 0.90 15.03 -2.20
C ASN A 149 1.69 13.75 -1.86
N ASN A 150 1.07 12.79 -1.14
CA ASN A 150 1.68 11.50 -0.88
C ASN A 150 1.91 10.69 -2.17
N LYS A 151 0.96 10.72 -3.12
CA LYS A 151 1.11 10.10 -4.45
C LYS A 151 2.28 10.72 -5.22
N ILE A 152 2.29 12.06 -5.34
CA ILE A 152 3.35 12.79 -6.04
C ILE A 152 4.73 12.47 -5.46
N ARG A 153 4.85 12.49 -4.12
CA ARG A 153 6.10 12.16 -3.45
C ARG A 153 6.56 10.74 -3.74
N ALA A 154 5.69 9.74 -3.59
CA ALA A 154 6.05 8.35 -3.80
C ALA A 154 6.50 8.07 -5.24
N VAL A 155 5.86 8.71 -6.23
CA VAL A 155 6.24 8.59 -7.64
C VAL A 155 7.53 9.35 -7.93
N THR A 156 7.72 10.52 -7.34
CA THR A 156 8.99 11.28 -7.44
C THR A 156 10.15 10.45 -6.89
N ASP A 157 10.02 9.88 -5.70
CA ASP A 157 11.05 9.04 -5.07
C ASP A 157 11.42 7.84 -5.96
N PHE A 158 10.42 7.27 -6.64
CA PHE A 158 10.63 6.21 -7.63
C PHE A 158 11.40 6.72 -8.86
N LEU A 159 11.01 7.84 -9.46
CA LEU A 159 11.71 8.44 -10.60
C LEU A 159 13.16 8.83 -10.27
N VAL A 160 13.40 9.40 -9.09
CA VAL A 160 14.76 9.72 -8.60
C VAL A 160 15.60 8.45 -8.47
N TYR A 161 15.02 7.36 -7.98
CA TYR A 161 15.69 6.07 -7.96
C TYR A 161 16.05 5.63 -9.39
N LEU A 162 15.12 5.71 -10.35
CA LEU A 162 15.35 5.30 -11.75
C LEU A 162 16.47 6.09 -12.42
N GLN A 163 16.48 7.41 -12.24
CA GLN A 163 17.56 8.28 -12.75
C GLN A 163 18.90 7.93 -12.10
N ARG A 164 18.93 7.67 -10.79
CA ARG A 164 20.15 7.29 -10.06
C ARG A 164 20.74 5.96 -10.53
N VAL A 165 19.89 4.99 -10.90
CA VAL A 165 20.33 3.71 -11.45
C VAL A 165 20.45 3.70 -12.98
N GLN A 166 20.34 4.87 -13.62
CA GLN A 166 20.50 5.07 -15.07
C GLN A 166 19.56 4.20 -15.93
N ILE A 167 18.35 3.95 -15.43
CA ILE A 167 17.30 3.25 -16.20
C ILE A 167 16.60 4.21 -17.17
N MET A 168 16.59 5.50 -16.85
CA MET A 168 16.02 6.56 -17.67
C MET A 168 16.91 7.80 -17.63
N ASP A 169 16.71 8.71 -18.58
CA ASP A 169 17.43 9.97 -18.64
C ASP A 169 17.15 10.85 -17.42
N SER A 170 18.20 11.56 -16.98
CA SER A 170 18.11 12.50 -15.88
C SER A 170 17.48 13.81 -16.36
N PHE A 171 16.37 14.20 -15.73
CA PHE A 171 15.73 15.50 -15.93
C PHE A 171 15.19 16.06 -14.62
N PRO A 172 15.00 17.39 -14.51
CA PRO A 172 14.48 17.99 -13.30
C PRO A 172 13.01 17.61 -13.09
N ILE A 173 12.69 17.10 -11.90
CA ILE A 173 11.31 16.80 -11.50
C ILE A 173 10.82 17.97 -10.63
N HIS A 174 9.98 18.82 -11.19
CA HIS A 174 9.50 20.03 -10.52
C HIS A 174 8.28 19.77 -9.62
N VAL A 175 8.48 19.02 -8.54
CA VAL A 175 7.40 18.65 -7.59
C VAL A 175 6.63 19.87 -7.06
N ASP A 176 7.33 20.98 -6.84
CA ASP A 176 6.75 22.22 -6.29
C ASP A 176 5.66 22.82 -7.19
N LEU A 177 5.72 22.58 -8.50
CA LEU A 177 4.70 23.05 -9.46
C LEU A 177 3.38 22.26 -9.33
N PHE A 178 3.45 21.07 -8.74
CA PHE A 178 2.32 20.15 -8.64
C PHE A 178 1.77 20.05 -7.23
N GLY A 179 2.47 20.52 -6.19
CA GLY A 179 2.03 20.41 -4.80
C GLY A 179 0.72 21.14 -4.49
N LYS A 180 -0.27 20.44 -3.92
CA LYS A 180 -1.47 21.09 -3.37
C LYS A 180 -1.16 21.62 -1.97
N LYS A 181 -1.53 22.87 -1.68
CA LYS A 181 -1.43 23.41 -0.31
C LYS A 181 -2.29 22.57 0.63
N VAL A 182 -1.67 21.97 1.64
CA VAL A 182 -2.37 21.26 2.71
C VAL A 182 -2.64 22.26 3.80
N TYR A 183 -3.87 22.76 3.85
CA TYR A 183 -4.34 23.46 5.04
C TYR A 183 -4.78 22.39 6.03
N SER A 184 -4.22 22.43 7.24
CA SER A 184 -4.81 21.73 8.36
C SER A 184 -6.23 22.25 8.50
N VAL A 185 -7.22 21.50 8.01
CA VAL A 185 -8.58 21.67 8.52
C VAL A 185 -8.46 21.25 9.96
N VAL A 186 -8.22 22.22 10.85
CA VAL A 186 -8.51 22.03 12.26
C VAL A 186 -9.99 21.73 12.25
N LYS A 187 -10.35 20.44 12.23
CA LYS A 187 -11.68 20.04 12.64
C LYS A 187 -11.83 20.70 14.00
N ARG A 188 -12.74 21.68 14.11
CA ARG A 188 -13.19 22.15 15.42
C ARG A 188 -13.87 20.94 16.02
N TYR A 189 -13.08 20.09 16.66
CA TYR A 189 -13.61 19.21 17.66
C TYR A 189 -14.25 20.15 18.67
N PRO A 190 -15.50 19.90 19.09
CA PRO A 190 -16.05 20.66 20.20
C PRO A 190 -15.02 20.59 21.34
N SER A 191 -14.86 21.66 22.11
CA SER A 191 -13.94 21.63 23.25
C SER A 191 -14.27 20.40 24.11
N LEU A 192 -13.32 19.93 24.92
CA LEU A 192 -13.60 18.81 25.82
C LEU A 192 -14.87 19.08 26.65
N GLU A 193 -15.09 20.34 27.03
CA GLU A 193 -16.30 20.79 27.74
C GLU A 193 -17.57 20.68 26.86
N GLU A 194 -17.54 21.13 25.62
CA GLU A 194 -18.69 21.00 24.69
C GLU A 194 -19.01 19.52 24.38
N GLN A 195 -17.99 18.66 24.28
CA GLN A 195 -18.18 17.22 24.09
C GLN A 195 -18.76 16.55 25.33
N LEU A 196 -18.31 16.96 26.52
CA LEU A 196 -18.82 16.48 27.80
C LEU A 196 -20.26 16.91 28.03
N GLU A 197 -20.61 18.14 27.65
CA GLU A 197 -21.96 18.68 27.76
C GLU A 197 -22.92 17.91 26.85
N TYR A 198 -22.57 17.75 25.58
CA TYR A 198 -23.33 16.93 24.63
C TYR A 198 -23.45 15.48 25.11
N PHE A 199 -22.34 14.90 25.58
CA PHE A 199 -22.37 13.54 26.12
C PHE A 199 -23.29 13.44 27.34
N SER A 200 -23.25 14.39 28.27
CA SER A 200 -24.11 14.41 29.47
C SER A 200 -25.60 14.57 29.15
N GLU A 201 -25.92 15.26 28.05
CA GLU A 201 -27.28 15.48 27.57
C GLU A 201 -27.92 14.18 27.05
N TYR A 202 -27.18 13.41 26.24
CA TYR A 202 -27.72 12.22 25.57
C TYR A 202 -27.36 10.90 26.25
N ILE A 203 -26.46 10.87 27.25
CA ILE A 203 -26.04 9.60 27.89
C ILE A 203 -27.22 8.86 28.53
N TYR A 204 -28.21 9.59 29.05
CA TYR A 204 -29.38 9.01 29.70
C TYR A 204 -30.37 8.35 28.74
N ASP A 205 -30.23 8.58 27.43
CA ASP A 205 -31.03 7.93 26.39
C ASP A 205 -30.50 6.51 26.04
N PHE A 206 -29.29 6.18 26.49
CA PHE A 206 -28.71 4.86 26.29
C PHE A 206 -29.22 3.84 27.33
N PRO A 207 -29.20 2.54 27.01
CA PRO A 207 -29.39 1.49 28.00
C PRO A 207 -28.43 1.65 29.19
N LYS A 208 -28.93 1.48 30.43
CA LYS A 208 -28.18 1.71 31.69
C LYS A 208 -26.77 1.12 31.70
N THR A 209 -26.59 -0.08 31.15
CA THR A 209 -25.28 -0.75 31.08
C THR A 209 -24.27 0.06 30.26
N LEU A 210 -24.70 0.61 29.12
CA LEU A 210 -23.85 1.45 28.26
C LEU A 210 -23.56 2.81 28.91
N CYS A 211 -24.52 3.40 29.64
CA CYS A 211 -24.28 4.63 30.41
C CYS A 211 -23.16 4.44 31.42
N VAL A 212 -23.24 3.36 32.22
CA VAL A 212 -22.25 3.06 33.26
C VAL A 212 -20.87 2.79 32.65
N MET A 213 -20.79 1.97 31.60
CA MET A 213 -19.53 1.70 30.91
C MET A 213 -18.90 2.97 30.33
N SER A 214 -19.72 3.84 29.73
CA SER A 214 -19.22 5.05 29.09
C SER A 214 -18.79 6.11 30.11
N CYS A 215 -19.47 6.22 31.26
CA CYS A 215 -19.00 7.01 32.40
C CYS A 215 -17.67 6.49 32.95
N ILE A 216 -17.51 5.18 33.12
CA ILE A 216 -16.23 4.62 33.60
C ILE A 216 -15.11 4.96 32.63
N LEU A 217 -15.29 4.73 31.32
CA LEU A 217 -14.29 5.07 30.30
C LEU A 217 -13.90 6.56 30.35
N LEU A 218 -14.89 7.45 30.50
CA LEU A 218 -14.68 8.89 30.52
C LEU A 218 -13.90 9.36 31.76
N TYR A 219 -14.22 8.82 32.95
CA TYR A 219 -13.59 9.24 34.21
C TYR A 219 -12.28 8.51 34.53
N THR A 220 -12.04 7.37 33.90
CA THR A 220 -10.84 6.55 34.17
C THR A 220 -9.81 6.56 33.05
N GLY A 221 -10.20 6.96 31.82
CA GLY A 221 -9.31 6.97 30.66
C GLY A 221 -8.80 5.58 30.24
N ILE A 222 -9.50 4.52 30.64
CA ILE A 222 -9.10 3.14 30.34
C ILE A 222 -9.17 2.89 28.85
N ASP A 223 -8.04 2.47 28.26
CA ASP A 223 -7.96 2.12 26.85
C ASP A 223 -8.83 0.91 26.51
N LYS A 224 -9.39 0.94 25.29
CA LYS A 224 -10.37 -0.04 24.76
C LYS A 224 -9.89 -1.50 24.83
N GLU A 225 -8.58 -1.72 24.91
CA GLU A 225 -7.96 -3.05 24.99
C GLU A 225 -8.26 -3.78 26.32
N ASN A 226 -8.57 -3.05 27.40
CA ASN A 226 -8.77 -3.64 28.73
C ASN A 226 -10.23 -3.96 29.08
N TYR A 227 -11.21 -3.60 28.23
CA TYR A 227 -12.64 -3.72 28.54
C TYR A 227 -13.32 -4.98 27.97
N PHE A 228 -12.67 -5.66 27.02
CA PHE A 228 -13.25 -6.80 26.29
C PHE A 228 -12.39 -8.09 26.39
N SER A 229 -11.50 -8.16 27.39
CA SER A 229 -10.83 -9.41 27.79
C SER A 229 -11.64 -10.15 28.86
#